data_AF-A0A4Q9I357-F1
#
_entry.id   AF-A0A4Q9I357-F1
#
_cell.length_a   1.000
_cell.length_b   1.000
_cell.length_c   1.000
_cell.angle_alpha   90.00
_cell.angle_beta   90.00
_cell.angle_gamma   90.00
#
_symmetry.space_group_name_H-M   'P 1'
#
loop_
_entity.id
_entity.type
_entity.pdbx_description
1 polymer ?
#
loop_
_entity_poly.entity_id
_entity_poly.type
_entity_poly.pdbx_seq_one_letter_code
_entity_poly.pdbx_strand_id
1 'polypeptide(L)'
;MAAANWLDSLTEKLIPTPFGLINVRAGGRVDGPAMVCQPSPITGGAMRQYQYEHFAPTHRMVPADIPVLVIEGAEDGQFPVHAVRKMADATGGSTFRVLPHTGRLVAPEDPDEGPAEVDTYLAGLSAVAV
;
A
#
# COMPACT_ATOMS: atom_id res chain seq x y z
N MET A 1 -9.82 22.44 15.31
CA MET A 1 -8.37 22.24 15.20
C MET A 1 -8.15 21.12 14.20
N ALA A 2 -7.54 21.38 13.06
CA ALA A 2 -7.12 20.30 12.17
C ALA A 2 -6.10 19.46 12.93
N ALA A 3 -6.33 18.15 13.03
CA ALA A 3 -5.32 17.24 13.58
C ALA A 3 -4.04 17.41 12.73
N ALA A 4 -2.90 17.63 13.39
CA ALA A 4 -1.63 17.65 12.69
C ALA A 4 -1.50 16.35 11.87
N ASN A 5 -1.13 16.47 10.60
CA ASN A 5 -0.97 15.32 9.73
C ASN A 5 0.15 14.44 10.29
N TRP A 6 -0.18 13.26 10.81
CA TRP A 6 0.77 12.39 11.51
C TRP A 6 2.00 12.03 10.65
N LEU A 7 1.85 12.09 9.32
CA LEU A 7 2.94 11.91 8.36
C LEU A 7 4.06 12.95 8.53
N ASP A 8 3.77 14.17 8.98
CA ASP A 8 4.75 15.25 9.17
C ASP A 8 5.74 14.93 10.30
N SER A 9 5.38 13.98 11.18
CA SER A 9 6.25 13.51 12.27
C SER A 9 7.15 12.34 11.88
N LEU A 10 7.13 11.93 10.61
CA LEU A 10 7.92 10.83 10.08
C LEU A 10 9.09 11.35 9.25
N THR A 11 10.21 10.64 9.30
CA THR A 11 11.38 10.86 8.44
C THR A 11 11.42 9.82 7.34
N GLU A 12 11.52 10.28 6.09
CA GLU A 12 11.69 9.42 4.92
C GLU A 12 13.11 8.84 4.84
N LYS A 13 13.22 7.57 4.46
CA LYS A 13 14.48 6.82 4.33
C LYS A 13 14.36 5.82 3.19
N LEU A 14 15.43 5.70 2.41
CA LEU A 14 15.55 4.63 1.41
C LEU A 14 16.34 3.47 2.02
N ILE A 15 15.76 2.28 2.00
CA ILE A 15 16.41 1.05 2.46
C ILE A 15 16.83 0.22 1.23
N PRO A 16 18.13 -0.07 1.05
CA PRO A 16 18.57 -0.96 -0.02
C PRO A 16 18.17 -2.41 0.26
N THR A 17 17.62 -3.06 -0.76
CA THR A 17 17.25 -4.47 -0.76
C THR A 17 17.73 -5.15 -2.04
N PRO A 18 17.74 -6.49 -2.11
CA PRO A 18 18.02 -7.22 -3.36
C PRO A 18 17.07 -6.88 -4.52
N PHE A 19 15.90 -6.29 -4.22
CA PHE A 19 14.88 -5.89 -5.21
C PHE A 19 14.91 -4.38 -5.52
N GLY A 20 15.94 -3.66 -5.07
CA GLY A 20 16.06 -2.21 -5.23
C GLY A 20 15.85 -1.45 -3.93
N LEU A 21 15.62 -0.14 -4.05
CA LEU A 21 15.42 0.75 -2.90
C LEU A 21 13.95 0.73 -2.48
N ILE A 22 13.69 0.42 -1.21
CA ILE A 22 12.35 0.56 -0.62
C ILE A 22 12.30 1.89 0.10
N ASN A 23 11.31 2.71 -0.25
CA ASN A 23 11.00 3.91 0.51
C ASN A 23 10.26 3.54 1.80
N VAL A 24 10.78 3.98 2.93
CA VAL A 24 10.11 3.86 4.22
C VAL A 24 10.07 5.21 4.90
N ARG A 25 8.97 5.49 5.56
CA ARG A 25 8.89 6.55 6.55
C ARG A 25 9.11 5.93 7.93
N ALA A 26 9.84 6.62 8.80
CA ALA A 26 10.13 6.15 10.15
C ALA A 26 9.92 7.28 11.17
N GLY A 27 9.28 6.97 12.29
CA GLY A 27 8.99 7.92 13.37
C GLY A 27 8.71 7.23 14.69
N GLY A 28 8.06 7.93 15.63
CA GLY A 28 7.85 7.43 16.99
C GLY A 28 9.12 7.41 17.85
N ARG A 29 9.20 6.51 18.83
CA ARG A 29 10.30 6.48 19.81
C ARG A 29 11.57 5.87 19.21
N VAL A 30 12.62 6.70 19.04
CA VAL A 30 13.89 6.31 18.40
C VAL A 30 14.55 5.07 19.00
N ASP A 31 14.54 4.96 20.34
CA ASP A 31 15.16 3.86 21.09
C ASP A 31 14.18 2.72 21.43
N GLY A 32 12.96 2.76 20.89
CA GLY A 32 11.95 1.73 21.10
C GLY A 32 12.17 0.49 20.20
N PRO A 33 11.58 -0.67 20.55
CA PRO A 33 11.53 -1.81 19.64
C PRO A 33 10.87 -1.41 18.32
N ALA A 34 11.41 -1.91 17.20
CA ALA A 34 10.92 -1.57 15.88
C ALA A 34 9.59 -2.28 15.58
N MET A 35 8.62 -1.54 15.05
CA MET A 35 7.35 -2.07 14.55
C MET A 35 7.16 -1.62 13.09
N VAL A 36 6.95 -2.59 12.20
CA VAL A 36 6.66 -2.34 10.78
C VAL A 36 5.14 -2.33 10.60
N CYS A 37 4.61 -1.26 10.01
CA CYS A 37 3.19 -1.15 9.70
C CYS A 37 3.01 -1.24 8.18
N GLN A 38 2.53 -2.40 7.70
CA GLN A 38 2.26 -2.62 6.29
C GLN A 38 1.01 -1.84 5.83
N PRO A 39 0.96 -1.36 4.58
CA PRO A 39 -0.28 -0.86 4.00
C PRO A 39 -1.32 -1.98 3.93
N SER A 40 -2.57 -1.66 4.26
CA SER A 40 -3.70 -2.58 4.19
C SER A 40 -4.82 -1.92 3.40
N PRO A 41 -5.09 -2.37 2.15
CA PRO A 41 -6.21 -1.88 1.36
C PRO A 41 -7.55 -2.12 2.05
N ILE A 42 -7.72 -3.27 2.69
CA ILE A 42 -8.96 -3.66 3.40
C ILE A 42 -9.38 -2.63 4.45
N THR A 43 -8.40 -2.00 5.11
CA THR A 43 -8.67 -0.99 6.14
C THR A 43 -8.52 0.44 5.63
N GLY A 44 -8.32 0.63 4.33
CA GLY A 44 -8.11 1.94 3.70
C GLY A 44 -6.97 2.73 4.35
N GLY A 45 -5.90 2.05 4.77
CA GLY A 45 -4.79 2.69 5.50
C GLY A 45 -5.10 3.17 6.92
N ALA A 46 -6.37 3.17 7.38
CA ALA A 46 -6.75 3.64 8.72
C ALA A 46 -6.13 2.80 9.84
N MET A 47 -5.94 1.50 9.61
CA MET A 47 -5.26 0.63 10.57
C MET A 47 -3.83 1.09 10.85
N ARG A 48 -3.10 1.51 9.82
CA ARG A 48 -1.72 2.02 9.96
C ARG A 48 -1.69 3.32 10.74
N GLN A 49 -2.64 4.22 10.50
CA GLN A 49 -2.77 5.46 11.28
C GLN A 49 -3.07 5.13 12.76
N TYR A 50 -4.05 4.27 13.04
CA TYR A 50 -4.37 3.86 14.41
C TYR A 50 -3.19 3.19 15.12
N GLN A 51 -2.45 2.32 14.42
CA GLN A 51 -1.24 1.71 14.96
C GLN A 51 -0.17 2.75 15.27
N TYR A 52 0.03 3.74 14.40
CA TYR A 52 0.94 4.85 14.67
C TYR A 52 0.54 5.63 15.92
N GLU A 53 -0.70 6.11 15.98
CA GLU A 53 -1.20 6.89 17.11
C GLU A 53 -1.11 6.13 18.44
N HIS A 54 -1.36 4.82 18.43
CA HIS A 54 -1.32 3.98 19.62
C HIS A 54 0.09 3.59 20.07
N PHE A 55 0.96 3.18 19.13
CA PHE A 55 2.26 2.58 19.45
C PHE A 55 3.44 3.55 19.36
N ALA A 56 3.31 4.72 18.72
CA ALA A 56 4.40 5.71 18.62
C ALA A 56 5.06 6.10 19.97
N PRO A 57 4.34 6.19 21.11
CA PRO A 57 4.98 6.49 22.40
C PRO A 57 5.95 5.41 22.88
N THR A 58 5.82 4.18 22.42
CA THR A 58 6.56 3.02 22.93
C THR A 58 7.47 2.36 21.90
N HIS A 59 7.14 2.44 20.62
CA HIS A 59 7.82 1.74 19.53
C HIS A 59 8.45 2.71 18.53
N ARG A 60 9.50 2.25 17.86
CA ARG A 60 10.04 2.88 16.66
C ARG A 60 9.19 2.43 15.48
N MET A 61 8.33 3.31 14.98
CA MET A 61 7.40 3.03 13.89
C MET A 61 8.13 3.15 12.55
N VAL A 62 7.99 2.13 11.69
CA VAL A 62 8.48 2.17 10.30
C VAL A 62 7.30 1.95 9.35
N PRO A 63 6.48 2.98 9.11
CA PRO A 63 5.55 3.02 8.00
C PRO A 63 6.28 2.81 6.66
N ALA A 64 6.19 1.61 6.08
CA ALA A 64 6.76 1.36 4.76
C ALA A 64 5.88 2.05 3.68
N ASP A 65 6.50 2.80 2.78
CA ASP A 65 5.83 3.39 1.62
C ASP A 65 6.13 2.49 0.41
N ILE A 66 5.40 1.38 0.39
CA ILE A 66 5.53 0.35 -0.63
C ILE A 66 4.51 0.68 -1.73
N PRO A 67 4.91 0.72 -3.01
CA PRO A 67 3.96 0.81 -4.11
C PRO A 67 2.96 -0.35 -4.04
N VAL A 68 1.66 -0.04 -4.10
CA VAL A 68 0.59 -1.05 -4.04
C VAL A 68 -0.16 -1.06 -5.36
N LEU A 69 -0.27 -2.22 -6.01
CA LEU A 69 -1.23 -2.45 -7.09
C LEU A 69 -2.45 -3.17 -6.51
N VAL A 70 -3.64 -2.63 -6.77
CA VAL A 70 -4.92 -3.25 -6.48
C VAL A 70 -5.60 -3.52 -7.81
N ILE A 71 -5.83 -4.80 -8.12
CA ILE A 71 -6.57 -5.26 -9.29
C ILE A 71 -7.89 -5.83 -8.81
N GLU A 72 -9.00 -5.36 -9.38
CA GLU A 72 -10.35 -5.82 -9.09
C GLU A 72 -11.04 -6.27 -10.38
N GLY A 73 -11.76 -7.39 -10.35
CA GLY A 73 -12.58 -7.80 -11.49
C GLY A 73 -13.89 -7.02 -11.56
N ALA A 74 -14.29 -6.60 -12.75
CA ALA A 74 -15.53 -5.84 -12.96
C ALA A 74 -16.80 -6.58 -12.51
N GLU A 75 -16.74 -7.91 -12.46
CA GLU A 75 -17.85 -8.82 -12.18
C GLU A 75 -17.76 -9.44 -10.77
N ASP A 76 -16.86 -8.98 -9.87
CA ASP A 76 -16.82 -9.46 -8.48
C ASP A 76 -18.13 -9.11 -7.76
N GLY A 77 -18.94 -10.14 -7.50
CA GLY A 77 -20.23 -10.03 -6.83
C GLY A 77 -20.16 -9.95 -5.31
N GLN A 78 -18.99 -10.17 -4.69
CA GLN A 78 -18.79 -10.13 -3.26
C GLN A 78 -18.16 -8.81 -2.78
N PHE A 79 -17.28 -8.18 -3.57
CA PHE A 79 -16.81 -6.82 -3.33
C PHE A 79 -17.07 -5.94 -4.55
N PRO A 80 -18.05 -5.03 -4.52
CA PRO A 80 -18.29 -4.20 -5.68
C PRO A 80 -17.12 -3.24 -5.91
N VAL A 81 -16.72 -3.07 -7.18
CA VAL A 81 -15.57 -2.25 -7.62
C VAL A 81 -15.48 -0.89 -6.93
N HIS A 82 -16.62 -0.21 -6.73
CA HIS A 82 -16.63 1.11 -6.10
C HIS A 82 -16.23 1.09 -4.61
N ALA A 83 -16.44 -0.02 -3.90
CA ALA A 83 -16.01 -0.19 -2.51
C ALA A 83 -14.50 -0.45 -2.45
N VAL A 84 -13.98 -1.31 -3.33
CA VAL A 84 -12.54 -1.60 -3.42
C VAL A 84 -11.76 -0.38 -3.90
N ARG A 85 -12.33 0.44 -4.77
CA ARG A 85 -11.75 1.73 -5.16
C ARG A 85 -11.54 2.66 -3.97
N LYS A 86 -12.54 2.80 -3.10
CA LYS A 86 -12.41 3.62 -1.87
C LYS A 86 -11.29 3.11 -0.96
N MET A 87 -11.11 1.80 -0.88
CA MET A 87 -10.03 1.15 -0.14
C MET A 87 -8.64 1.44 -0.75
N ALA A 88 -8.54 1.37 -2.07
CA ALA A 88 -7.33 1.71 -2.81
C ALA A 88 -6.98 3.21 -2.66
N ASP A 89 -7.94 4.11 -2.87
CA ASP A 89 -7.75 5.56 -2.76
C ASP A 89 -7.24 5.98 -1.36
N ALA A 90 -7.70 5.30 -0.31
CA ALA A 90 -7.25 5.54 1.05
C ALA A 90 -5.86 4.93 1.36
N THR A 91 -5.39 4.02 0.51
CA THR A 91 -4.01 3.52 0.52
C THR A 91 -3.13 4.44 -0.33
N GLY A 92 -2.49 5.42 0.32
CA GLY A 92 -1.67 6.42 -0.36
C GLY A 92 -0.60 5.80 -1.27
N GLY A 93 -0.54 6.27 -2.52
CA GLY A 93 0.40 5.78 -3.54
C GLY A 93 -0.02 4.48 -4.22
N SER A 94 -1.23 3.96 -3.96
CA SER A 94 -1.72 2.78 -4.66
C SER A 94 -2.13 3.08 -6.12
N THR A 95 -1.98 2.09 -6.98
CA THR A 95 -2.53 2.06 -8.34
C THR A 95 -3.72 1.12 -8.35
N PHE A 96 -4.85 1.59 -8.87
CA PHE A 96 -6.06 0.79 -8.99
C PHE A 96 -6.32 0.43 -10.46
N ARG A 97 -6.58 -0.85 -10.72
CA ARG A 97 -6.94 -1.40 -12.03
C ARG A 97 -8.22 -2.21 -11.90
N VAL A 98 -9.07 -2.09 -12.92
CA VAL A 98 -10.28 -2.89 -13.04
C VAL A 98 -10.15 -3.69 -14.32
N LEU A 99 -10.27 -5.01 -14.22
CA LEU A 99 -10.24 -5.87 -15.40
C LEU A 99 -11.67 -6.20 -15.83
N PRO A 100 -12.01 -6.00 -17.12
CA PRO A 100 -13.31 -6.38 -17.63
C PRO A 100 -13.45 -7.92 -17.61
N HIS A 101 -14.68 -8.42 -17.63
CA HIS A 101 -14.97 -9.86 -17.79
C HIS A 101 -14.34 -10.81 -16.76
N THR A 102 -13.84 -10.28 -15.66
CA THR A 102 -13.28 -11.05 -14.54
C THR A 102 -14.08 -10.76 -13.28
N GLY A 103 -14.21 -11.78 -12.45
CA GLY A 103 -14.74 -11.71 -11.11
C GLY A 103 -13.61 -11.64 -10.09
N ARG A 104 -13.73 -12.42 -9.03
CA ARG A 104 -12.81 -12.34 -7.89
C ARG A 104 -11.41 -12.85 -8.19
N LEU A 105 -11.32 -13.94 -8.94
CA LEU A 105 -10.07 -14.66 -9.14
C LEU A 105 -9.48 -14.26 -10.48
N VAL A 106 -9.12 -12.99 -10.58
CA VAL A 106 -8.64 -12.33 -11.80
C VAL A 106 -7.57 -13.17 -12.53
N ALA A 107 -6.51 -13.62 -11.86
CA ALA A 107 -5.42 -14.33 -12.54
C ALA A 107 -5.81 -15.75 -13.05
N PRO A 108 -6.60 -16.55 -12.30
CA PRO A 108 -7.17 -17.78 -12.86
C PRO A 108 -8.24 -17.58 -13.94
N GLU A 109 -9.02 -16.50 -13.88
CA GLU A 109 -10.15 -16.22 -14.78
C GLU A 109 -9.69 -15.56 -16.09
N ASP A 110 -8.64 -14.74 -16.03
CA ASP A 110 -7.94 -14.18 -17.17
C ASP A 110 -6.42 -14.36 -16.99
N PRO A 111 -5.87 -15.52 -17.43
CA PRO A 111 -4.47 -15.86 -17.25
C PRO A 111 -3.52 -15.02 -18.12
N ASP A 112 -4.05 -14.24 -19.05
CA ASP A 112 -3.27 -13.37 -19.93
C ASP A 112 -3.26 -11.93 -19.40
N GLU A 113 -4.42 -11.31 -19.21
CA GLU A 113 -4.54 -9.89 -18.85
C GLU A 113 -4.16 -9.61 -17.39
N GLY A 114 -4.56 -10.50 -16.47
CA GLY A 114 -4.25 -10.38 -15.04
C GLY A 114 -2.75 -10.31 -14.74
N PRO A 115 -1.95 -11.31 -15.17
CA PRO A 115 -0.50 -11.29 -15.03
C PRO A 115 0.18 -10.17 -15.83
N ALA A 116 -0.30 -9.84 -17.03
CA ALA A 116 0.29 -8.77 -17.85
C ALA A 116 0.19 -7.38 -17.19
N GLU A 117 -0.90 -7.09 -16.47
CA GLU A 117 -1.02 -5.85 -15.68
C GLU A 117 -0.04 -5.81 -14.51
N VAL A 118 0.21 -6.95 -13.86
CA VAL A 118 1.23 -7.05 -12.81
C VAL A 118 2.62 -6.77 -13.38
N ASP A 119 2.97 -7.39 -14.50
CA ASP A 119 4.27 -7.19 -15.16
C ASP A 119 4.47 -5.73 -15.61
N THR A 120 3.42 -5.12 -16.19
CA THR A 120 3.42 -3.71 -16.59
C THR A 120 3.67 -2.79 -15.41
N TYR A 121 2.99 -3.06 -14.29
CA TYR A 121 3.17 -2.29 -13.05
C TYR A 121 4.60 -2.42 -12.51
N LEU A 122 5.14 -3.64 -12.41
CA LEU A 122 6.49 -3.89 -11.92
C LEU A 122 7.58 -3.25 -12.80
N ALA A 123 7.40 -3.28 -14.11
CA ALA A 123 8.30 -2.59 -15.05
C ALA A 123 8.28 -1.06 -14.82
N GLY A 124 7.12 -0.48 -14.54
CA GLY A 124 6.97 0.94 -14.22
C GLY A 124 7.68 1.35 -12.93
N LEU A 125 7.67 0.50 -11.90
CA LEU A 125 8.37 0.77 -10.63
C LEU A 125 9.89 0.78 -10.78
N SER A 126 10.43 -0.11 -11.61
CA SER A 126 11.87 -0.23 -11.85
C SER A 126 12.47 1.00 -12.55
N ALA A 127 11.65 1.76 -13.30
CA ALA A 127 12.07 2.97 -14.00
C ALA A 127 12.17 4.21 -13.08
N VAL A 128 11.54 4.20 -11.90
CA VAL A 128 11.52 5.32 -10.94
C VAL A 128 12.69 5.23 -9.94
N ALA A 129 13.38 4.10 -9.87
CA ALA A 129 14.47 3.84 -8.93
C ALA A 129 15.87 4.32 -9.39
N VAL A 130 15.95 5.26 -10.35
CA VAL A 130 17.20 5.85 -10.86
C VAL A 130 17.42 7.25 -10.30
#